data_AF-A0A0C1F739-F1
#
_entry.id   AF-A0A0C1F739-F1
#
_cell.length_a   1.000
_cell.length_b   1.000
_cell.length_c   1.000
_cell.angle_alpha   90.00
_cell.angle_beta   90.00
_cell.angle_gamma   90.00
#
_symmetry.space_group_name_H-M   'P 1'
#
loop_
_entity.id
_entity.type
_entity.pdbx_description
1 polymer ?
#
loop_
_entity_poly.entity_id
_entity_poly.type
_entity_poly.pdbx_seq_one_letter_code
_entity_poly.pdbx_strand_id
1 'polypeptide(L)'
;MNPKKKYKKQILKSLKELSISENVLLETMTNLMLLKELKENNITFKKGDTFSFEDNIFDYSEDKNIRRISKLRKKMLKVMLKLVDKNKLKDKEIEFLA
;
A
#
# COMPACT_ATOMS: atom_id res chain seq x y z
N MET A 1 -22.59 -19.22 16.66
CA MET A 1 -21.56 -18.14 16.69
C MET A 1 -22.26 -16.79 16.65
N ASN A 2 -21.95 -15.85 17.56
CA ASN A 2 -22.63 -14.54 17.63
C ASN A 2 -22.44 -13.75 16.31
N PRO A 3 -23.51 -13.28 15.65
CA PRO A 3 -23.44 -12.55 14.38
C PRO A 3 -22.47 -11.35 14.40
N LYS A 4 -22.42 -10.59 15.50
CA LYS A 4 -21.52 -9.44 15.66
C LYS A 4 -20.04 -9.86 15.63
N LYS A 5 -19.71 -10.99 16.27
CA LYS A 5 -18.35 -11.56 16.26
C LYS A 5 -17.97 -12.06 14.86
N LYS A 6 -18.90 -12.71 14.17
CA LYS A 6 -18.69 -13.17 12.78
C LYS A 6 -18.44 -12.00 11.84
N TYR A 7 -19.24 -10.94 11.94
CA TYR A 7 -19.07 -9.72 11.13
C TYR A 7 -17.68 -9.10 11.35
N LYS A 8 -17.29 -8.87 12.61
CA LYS A 8 -15.98 -8.31 12.96
C LYS A 8 -14.82 -9.15 12.40
N LYS A 9 -14.92 -10.48 12.48
CA LYS A 9 -13.92 -11.40 11.91
C LYS A 9 -13.77 -11.23 10.40
N GLN A 10 -14.87 -10.99 9.68
CA GLN A 10 -14.80 -10.75 8.24
C GLN A 10 -14.16 -9.39 7.91
N ILE A 11 -14.46 -8.35 8.68
CA ILE A 11 -13.78 -7.05 8.53
C ILE A 11 -12.27 -7.18 8.73
N LEU A 12 -11.83 -7.89 9.77
CA LEU A 12 -10.40 -8.15 10.02
C LEU A 12 -9.75 -8.92 8.87
N LYS A 13 -10.44 -9.94 8.33
CA LYS A 13 -9.95 -10.68 7.16
C LYS A 13 -9.80 -9.74 5.96
N SER A 14 -10.80 -8.92 5.66
CA SER A 14 -10.75 -7.95 4.56
C SER A 14 -9.61 -6.94 4.73
N LEU A 15 -9.39 -6.43 5.94
CA LEU A 15 -8.26 -5.52 6.23
C LEU A 15 -6.90 -6.17 5.98
N LYS A 16 -6.75 -7.46 6.32
CA LYS A 16 -5.52 -8.21 6.06
C LYS A 16 -5.25 -8.35 4.56
N GLU A 17 -6.24 -8.74 3.78
CA GLU A 17 -6.11 -8.85 2.32
C GLU A 17 -5.82 -7.49 1.65
N LEU A 18 -6.46 -6.42 2.15
CA LEU A 18 -6.22 -5.06 1.67
C LEU A 18 -4.80 -4.58 1.98
N SER A 19 -4.26 -4.90 3.17
CA SER A 19 -2.87 -4.58 3.54
C SER A 19 -1.86 -5.27 2.62
N ILE A 20 -2.06 -6.55 2.34
CA ILE A 20 -1.21 -7.30 1.41
C ILE A 20 -1.28 -6.68 0.01
N SER A 21 -2.50 -6.41 -0.46
CA SER A 21 -2.72 -5.81 -1.79
C SER A 21 -2.08 -4.43 -1.90
N GLU A 22 -2.20 -3.61 -0.85
CA GLU A 22 -1.63 -2.26 -0.79
C GLU A 22 -0.09 -2.30 -0.87
N ASN A 23 0.55 -3.22 -0.14
CA ASN A 23 2.00 -3.42 -0.20
C ASN A 23 2.46 -3.88 -1.59
N VAL A 24 1.75 -4.84 -2.20
CA VAL A 24 2.06 -5.31 -3.56
C VAL A 24 1.95 -4.16 -4.57
N LEU A 25 0.99 -3.26 -4.42
CA LEU A 25 0.88 -2.08 -5.29
C LEU A 25 2.05 -1.11 -5.09
N LEU A 26 2.50 -0.89 -3.85
CA LEU A 26 3.67 -0.06 -3.55
C LEU A 26 4.94 -0.64 -4.18
N GLU A 27 5.19 -1.93 -3.99
CA GLU A 27 6.32 -2.63 -4.61
C GLU A 27 6.26 -2.54 -6.15
N THR A 28 5.08 -2.76 -6.72
CA THR A 28 4.89 -2.68 -8.18
C THR A 28 5.19 -1.28 -8.71
N MET A 29 4.67 -0.23 -8.06
CA MET A 29 4.95 1.15 -8.45
C MET A 29 6.45 1.48 -8.33
N THR A 30 7.08 1.04 -7.23
CA THR A 30 8.52 1.23 -6.99
C THR A 30 9.33 0.57 -8.10
N ASN A 31 9.03 -0.68 -8.43
CA ASN A 31 9.72 -1.42 -9.48
C ASN A 31 9.51 -0.79 -10.86
N LEU A 32 8.28 -0.36 -11.19
CA LEU A 32 8.01 0.32 -12.47
C LEU A 32 8.75 1.65 -12.57
N MET A 33 8.79 2.41 -11.49
CA MET A 33 9.51 3.68 -11.41
C MET A 33 11.01 3.46 -11.61
N LEU A 34 11.59 2.52 -10.86
CA LEU A 34 13.00 2.16 -10.99
C LEU A 34 13.32 1.65 -12.41
N LEU A 35 12.52 0.75 -12.99
CA LEU A 35 12.78 0.24 -14.34
C LEU A 35 12.85 1.35 -15.40
N LYS A 36 12.02 2.39 -15.24
CA LYS A 36 11.98 3.51 -16.17
C LYS A 36 13.09 4.53 -15.87
N GLU A 37 13.23 4.95 -14.62
CA GLU A 37 14.19 5.98 -14.21
C GLU A 37 15.64 5.50 -14.26
N LEU A 38 15.90 4.22 -13.95
CA LEU A 38 17.24 3.63 -14.09
C LEU A 38 17.68 3.63 -15.54
N LYS A 39 16.76 3.31 -16.45
CA LYS A 39 17.02 3.27 -17.89
C LYS A 39 17.21 4.66 -18.49
N GLU A 40 16.46 5.64 -18.01
CA GLU A 40 16.53 7.01 -18.52
C GLU A 40 17.73 7.80 -17.96
N ASN A 41 18.17 7.51 -16.73
CA ASN A 41 19.22 8.27 -16.05
C ASN A 41 20.57 7.55 -15.91
N ASN A 42 20.75 6.37 -16.55
CA ASN A 42 21.94 5.52 -16.41
C ASN A 42 22.33 5.24 -14.94
N ILE A 43 21.34 5.21 -14.05
CA ILE A 43 21.56 4.94 -12.63
C ILE A 43 21.82 3.44 -12.48
N THR A 44 22.86 3.09 -11.73
CA THR A 44 23.19 1.69 -11.42
C THR A 44 23.27 1.54 -9.90
N PHE A 45 22.53 0.57 -9.36
CA PHE A 45 22.63 0.22 -7.94
C PHE A 45 23.65 -0.89 -7.74
N LYS A 46 24.47 -0.76 -6.70
CA LYS A 46 25.35 -1.81 -6.20
C LYS A 46 24.67 -2.54 -5.04
N LYS A 47 25.08 -3.79 -4.82
CA LYS A 47 24.61 -4.56 -3.67
C LYS A 47 25.00 -3.83 -2.38
N GLY A 48 23.99 -3.49 -1.56
CA GLY A 48 24.16 -2.73 -0.32
C GLY A 48 23.71 -1.26 -0.41
N ASP A 49 23.40 -0.76 -1.61
CA ASP A 49 22.86 0.58 -1.76
C ASP A 49 21.43 0.67 -1.18
N THR A 50 21.15 1.79 -0.51
CA THR A 50 19.81 2.11 -0.01
C THR A 50 19.23 3.25 -0.83
N PHE A 51 18.03 3.05 -1.35
CA PHE A 51 17.24 4.10 -2.00
C PHE A 51 16.08 4.49 -1.08
N SER A 52 15.85 5.78 -0.91
CA SER A 52 14.78 6.31 -0.08
C SER A 52 14.03 7.38 -0.84
N PHE A 53 12.71 7.36 -0.73
CA PHE A 53 11.81 8.29 -1.41
C PHE A 53 10.60 8.58 -0.55
N GLU A 54 10.01 9.76 -0.75
CA GLU A 54 8.72 10.10 -0.17
C GLU A 54 7.58 9.44 -0.96
N ASP A 55 6.49 9.08 -0.28
CA ASP A 55 5.35 8.40 -0.92
C ASP A 55 4.66 9.25 -2.01
N ASN A 56 4.78 10.58 -1.91
CA ASN A 56 4.24 11.52 -2.89
C ASN A 56 4.95 11.45 -4.26
N ILE A 57 6.11 10.79 -4.36
CA ILE A 57 6.90 10.72 -5.58
C ILE A 57 6.12 10.06 -6.72
N PHE A 58 5.25 9.09 -6.40
CA PHE A 58 4.41 8.39 -7.37
C PHE A 58 3.28 9.25 -7.94
N ASP A 59 2.92 10.36 -7.29
CA ASP A 59 1.88 11.27 -7.80
C ASP A 59 2.34 12.06 -9.01
N TYR A 60 3.65 12.30 -9.09
CA TYR A 60 4.28 13.14 -10.09
C TYR A 60 5.08 12.35 -11.11
N SER A 61 5.18 11.02 -10.96
CA SER A 61 5.82 10.13 -11.92
C SER A 61 5.34 10.41 -13.34
N GLU A 62 6.25 10.46 -14.31
CA GLU A 62 5.90 10.68 -15.70
C GLU A 62 5.03 9.56 -16.29
N ASP A 63 5.15 8.34 -15.75
CA ASP A 63 4.33 7.20 -16.15
C ASP A 63 2.88 7.34 -15.63
N LYS A 64 1.94 7.43 -16.57
CA LYS A 64 0.50 7.56 -16.26
C LYS A 64 -0.03 6.35 -15.48
N ASN A 65 0.54 5.15 -15.67
CA ASN A 65 0.13 3.95 -14.98
C ASN A 65 0.53 3.99 -13.51
N ILE A 66 1.75 4.43 -13.19
CA ILE A 66 2.20 4.65 -11.82
C ILE A 66 1.26 5.65 -11.12
N ARG A 67 0.95 6.78 -11.76
CA ARG A 67 0.00 7.76 -11.20
C ARG A 67 -1.40 7.18 -10.95
N ARG A 68 -1.88 6.30 -11.83
CA ARG A 68 -3.19 5.62 -11.66
C ARG A 68 -3.17 4.67 -10.47
N ILE A 69 -2.10 3.89 -10.32
CA ILE A 69 -1.93 2.95 -9.19
C ILE A 69 -1.80 3.72 -7.88
N SER A 70 -1.03 4.80 -7.84
CA SER A 70 -0.90 5.66 -6.64
C SER A 70 -2.27 6.19 -6.18
N LYS A 71 -3.08 6.70 -7.11
CA LYS A 71 -4.44 7.16 -6.81
C LYS A 71 -5.33 6.06 -6.25
N LEU A 72 -5.22 4.83 -6.75
CA LEU A 72 -5.97 3.69 -6.22
C LEU A 72 -5.50 3.32 -4.81
N ARG A 73 -4.19 3.22 -4.60
CA ARG A 73 -3.56 2.92 -3.31
C ARG A 73 -4.01 3.89 -2.22
N LYS A 74 -4.01 5.19 -2.49
CA LYS A 74 -4.52 6.22 -1.57
C LYS A 74 -6.00 6.06 -1.23
N LYS A 75 -6.82 5.63 -2.20
CA LYS A 75 -8.24 5.31 -1.94
C LYS A 75 -8.37 4.08 -1.05
N MET A 76 -7.55 3.04 -1.27
CA MET A 76 -7.51 1.84 -0.44
C MET A 76 -7.16 2.18 1.02
N LEU A 77 -6.09 2.95 1.24
CA LEU A 77 -5.69 3.39 2.59
C LEU A 77 -6.81 4.16 3.31
N LYS A 78 -7.46 5.10 2.62
CA LYS A 78 -8.63 5.82 3.17
C LYS A 78 -9.79 4.89 3.54
N VAL A 79 -10.02 3.83 2.76
CA VAL A 79 -11.05 2.84 3.06
C VAL A 79 -10.66 1.98 4.25
N MET A 80 -9.40 1.53 4.32
CA MET A 80 -8.88 0.76 5.44
C MET A 80 -9.00 1.53 6.76
N LEU A 81 -8.60 2.80 6.80
CA LEU A 81 -8.77 3.67 7.98
C LEU A 81 -10.24 3.76 8.40
N LYS A 82 -11.16 4.00 7.45
CA LYS A 82 -12.60 4.03 7.74
C LYS A 82 -13.13 2.70 8.28
N LEU A 83 -12.60 1.56 7.82
CA LEU A 83 -12.98 0.24 8.32
C LEU A 83 -12.50 0.04 9.76
N VAL A 84 -11.29 0.50 10.10
CA VAL A 84 -10.76 0.48 11.47
C VAL A 84 -11.63 1.34 12.39
N ASP A 85 -11.84 2.62 12.03
CA ASP A 85 -12.55 3.60 12.84
C ASP A 85 -14.01 3.19 13.11
N LYS A 86 -14.75 2.84 12.05
CA LYS A 86 -16.17 2.50 12.16
C LYS A 86 -16.42 1.21 12.93
N ASN A 87 -15.46 0.30 12.95
CA ASN A 87 -15.59 -0.98 13.66
C ASN A 87 -14.95 -0.97 15.05
N LYS A 88 -14.39 0.17 15.50
CA LYS A 88 -13.74 0.34 16.81
C LYS A 88 -12.75 -0.80 17.09
N LEU A 89 -11.93 -1.13 16.08
CA LEU A 89 -10.92 -2.18 16.21
C LEU A 89 -9.83 -1.70 17.16
N LYS A 90 -9.36 -2.58 18.05
CA LYS A 90 -8.25 -2.27 18.96
C LYS A 90 -6.92 -2.47 18.24
N ASP A 91 -5.89 -1.77 18.68
CA ASP A 91 -4.53 -1.86 18.11
C ASP A 91 -4.03 -3.32 18.03
N LYS A 92 -4.25 -4.10 19.10
CA LYS A 92 -3.93 -5.53 19.15
C LYS A 92 -4.61 -6.38 18.06
N GLU A 93 -5.74 -5.92 17.54
CA GLU A 93 -6.49 -6.63 16.50
C GLU A 93 -6.02 -6.25 15.10
N ILE A 94 -5.19 -5.20 14.96
CA ILE A 94 -4.72 -4.65 13.69
C ILE A 94 -3.19 -4.56 13.63
N GLU A 95 -2.45 -5.30 14.47
CA GLU A 95 -0.98 -5.33 14.47
C GLU A 95 -0.39 -5.68 13.10
N PHE A 96 -1.12 -6.40 12.26
CA PHE A 96 -0.72 -6.71 10.88
C PHE A 96 -0.81 -5.52 9.90
N LEU A 97 -1.30 -4.36 10.36
CA LEU A 97 -1.31 -3.10 9.62
C LEU A 97 -0.14 -2.17 10.00
N ALA A 98 0.61 -2.51 11.05
CA ALA A 98 1.80 -1.78 11.51
C ALA A 98 3.06 -2.34 10.82
#